data_AF-A0AAV2RW35-F1
#
_entry.id   AF-A0AAV2RW35-F1
#
_cell.length_a   1.000
_cell.length_b   1.000
_cell.length_c   1.000
_cell.angle_alpha   90.00
_cell.angle_beta   90.00
_cell.angle_gamma   90.00
#
_symmetry.space_group_name_H-M   'P 1'
#
loop_
_entity.id
_entity.type
_entity.pdbx_description
1 polymer ?
#
loop_
_entity_poly.entity_id
_entity_poly.type
_entity_poly.pdbx_seq_one_letter_code
_entity_poly.pdbx_strand_id
1 'polypeptide(L)'
;YFRNVIGQTILNAQVSVDSFFFLSGLLVGYGLMRNKDKMDLYNFFMFYIHRFIRLTPPIAAMCFFGATVARFFATGPIGESIYLMNMEKCNRNWFYDVLFISNLSMKGCLDQAWYTSTEMQIYILVPLIFFPIMYYRKFGTVWLMLITLVSCIIPAVLAEIYKFPIGMPSTNENFFLLYNGTWSRLTPYLVGLWTGYLIYRSNKKPIQMERWQVTLGWVTACIVALLVLYGVYPYAHYNKFFGIDRHPEQLVSDIYLGLFRGVWGLALMWVVLACHSGYGGPVNSFLGHPSWQPLSRLTYGMFLTHIFVILLRVASEFRLKTFSHINMIIETCGTLFICGIAAVLLSLLVDSPVIGLERLLLTRTGGEHKSGTQKPSQNKI
;
A
#
# COMPACT_ATOMS: atom_id res chain seq x y z
N TYR A 1 15.50 12.32 19.84
CA TYR A 1 15.39 13.12 18.61
C TYR A 1 13.94 13.26 18.14
N PHE A 2 13.17 12.17 17.98
CA PHE A 2 11.75 12.21 17.59
C PHE A 2 10.78 12.58 18.74
N ARG A 3 11.17 13.43 19.70
CA ARG A 3 10.33 13.76 20.87
C ARG A 3 9.23 14.80 20.63
N ASN A 4 9.16 15.33 19.41
CA ASN A 4 8.23 16.39 19.06
C ASN A 4 7.09 15.84 18.20
N VAL A 5 5.96 16.54 18.19
CA VAL A 5 4.75 16.15 17.45
C VAL A 5 5.03 15.88 15.96
N ILE A 6 5.91 16.66 15.33
CA ILE A 6 6.33 16.45 13.94
C ILE A 6 7.06 15.11 13.75
N GLY A 7 7.85 14.70 14.74
CA GLY A 7 8.52 13.40 14.72
C GLY A 7 7.52 12.24 14.79
N GLN A 8 6.39 12.43 15.46
CA GLN A 8 5.34 11.41 15.54
C GLN A 8 4.74 11.09 14.17
N THR A 9 4.56 12.09 13.32
CA THR A 9 4.06 11.91 11.95
C THR A 9 4.95 10.94 11.15
N ILE A 10 6.27 11.02 11.37
CA ILE A 10 7.25 10.14 10.73
C ILE A 10 7.19 8.73 11.34
N LEU A 11 7.12 8.63 12.67
CA LEU A 11 7.06 7.33 13.37
C LEU A 11 5.79 6.54 13.02
N ASN A 12 4.65 7.23 12.89
CA ASN A 12 3.36 6.65 12.53
C ASN A 12 3.10 6.62 11.01
N ALA A 13 4.11 6.86 10.17
CA ALA A 13 3.97 6.83 8.71
C ALA A 13 3.51 5.46 8.16
N GLN A 14 3.47 4.41 8.99
CA GLN A 14 2.97 3.07 8.65
C GLN A 14 1.55 3.07 8.07
N VAL A 15 0.71 4.04 8.44
CA VAL A 15 -0.65 4.20 7.90
C VAL A 15 -0.67 4.58 6.42
N SER A 16 0.44 5.13 5.89
CA SER A 16 0.60 5.40 4.46
C SER A 16 0.50 4.12 3.64
N VAL A 17 1.03 3.01 4.17
CA VAL A 17 0.95 1.69 3.52
C VAL A 17 -0.49 1.15 3.58
N ASP A 18 -1.20 1.41 4.68
CA ASP A 18 -2.61 1.04 4.80
C ASP A 18 -3.49 1.79 3.77
N SER A 19 -3.12 3.03 3.42
CA SER A 19 -3.74 3.76 2.30
C SER A 19 -3.55 3.05 0.96
N PHE A 20 -2.39 2.44 0.70
CA PHE A 20 -2.16 1.67 -0.53
C PHE A 20 -3.00 0.40 -0.57
N PHE A 21 -3.10 -0.34 0.55
CA PHE A 21 -3.99 -1.49 0.64
C PHE A 21 -5.45 -1.11 0.42
N PHE A 22 -5.91 0.00 1.01
CA PHE A 22 -7.25 0.53 0.79
C PHE A 22 -7.52 0.85 -0.69
N LEU A 23 -6.62 1.58 -1.35
CA LEU A 23 -6.77 1.93 -2.77
C LEU A 23 -6.76 0.69 -3.67
N SER A 24 -5.92 -0.30 -3.36
CA SER A 24 -5.87 -1.58 -4.09
C SER A 24 -7.20 -2.34 -3.97
N GLY A 25 -7.72 -2.48 -2.75
CA GLY A 25 -9.03 -3.10 -2.51
C GLY A 25 -10.17 -2.36 -3.20
N LEU A 26 -10.17 -1.02 -3.18
CA LEU A 26 -11.16 -0.20 -3.87
C LEU A 26 -11.17 -0.47 -5.37
N LEU A 27 -10.00 -0.39 -6.01
CA LEU A 27 -9.89 -0.56 -7.46
C LEU A 27 -10.28 -1.97 -7.90
N VAL A 28 -9.87 -2.99 -7.13
CA VAL A 28 -10.23 -4.38 -7.40
C VAL A 28 -11.73 -4.60 -7.21
N GLY A 29 -12.30 -4.14 -6.09
CA GLY A 29 -13.73 -4.29 -5.80
C GLY A 29 -14.61 -3.59 -6.84
N TYR A 30 -14.28 -2.35 -7.20
CA TYR A 30 -14.99 -1.61 -8.24
C TYR A 30 -14.84 -2.28 -9.62
N GLY A 31 -13.62 -2.69 -9.99
CA GLY A 31 -13.34 -3.36 -11.26
C GLY A 31 -14.09 -4.68 -11.43
N LEU A 32 -14.12 -5.51 -10.38
CA LEU A 32 -14.86 -6.77 -10.35
C LEU A 32 -16.37 -6.55 -10.51
N MET A 33 -16.94 -5.57 -9.80
CA MET A 33 -18.36 -5.24 -9.94
C MET A 33 -18.70 -4.70 -11.34
N ARG A 34 -17.82 -3.87 -11.92
CA ARG A 34 -18.00 -3.32 -13.27
C ARG A 34 -17.94 -4.40 -14.35
N ASN A 35 -17.09 -5.39 -14.18
CA ASN A 35 -16.89 -6.49 -15.14
C ASN A 35 -17.63 -7.77 -14.75
N LYS A 36 -18.56 -7.71 -13.78
CA LYS A 36 -19.27 -8.87 -13.25
C LYS A 36 -19.88 -9.76 -14.35
N ASP A 37 -20.57 -9.15 -15.30
CA ASP A 37 -21.29 -9.89 -16.35
C ASP A 37 -20.36 -10.49 -17.42
N LYS A 38 -19.09 -10.07 -17.43
CA LYS A 38 -18.05 -10.57 -18.36
C LYS A 38 -17.15 -11.62 -17.70
N MET A 39 -17.36 -11.95 -16.43
CA MET A 39 -16.51 -12.92 -15.73
C MET A 39 -16.83 -14.35 -16.17
N ASP A 40 -15.99 -14.86 -17.07
CA ASP A 40 -15.89 -16.26 -17.44
C ASP A 40 -14.56 -16.86 -16.92
N LEU A 41 -14.34 -18.16 -17.17
CA LEU A 41 -13.15 -18.87 -16.71
C LEU A 41 -11.86 -18.24 -17.27
N TYR A 42 -11.89 -17.77 -18.52
CA TYR A 42 -10.75 -17.12 -19.17
C TYR A 42 -10.40 -15.78 -18.49
N ASN A 43 -11.39 -14.91 -18.29
CA ASN A 43 -11.21 -13.63 -17.62
C ASN A 43 -10.81 -13.81 -16.15
N PHE A 44 -11.23 -14.90 -15.51
CA PHE A 44 -10.77 -15.28 -14.18
C PHE A 44 -9.28 -15.64 -14.14
N PHE A 45 -8.77 -16.41 -15.10
CA PHE A 45 -7.32 -16.67 -15.18
C PHE A 45 -6.54 -15.40 -15.56
N MET A 46 -7.05 -14.63 -16.51
CA MET A 46 -6.45 -13.37 -16.93
C MET A 46 -6.39 -12.34 -15.80
N PHE A 47 -7.37 -12.33 -14.89
CA PHE A 47 -7.35 -11.50 -13.69
C PHE A 47 -6.07 -11.69 -12.86
N TYR A 48 -5.55 -12.91 -12.75
CA TYR A 48 -4.28 -13.17 -12.06
C TYR A 48 -3.06 -12.91 -12.93
N ILE A 49 -3.09 -13.36 -14.19
CA ILE A 49 -1.96 -13.23 -15.11
C ILE A 49 -1.61 -11.76 -15.34
N HIS A 50 -2.60 -10.90 -15.62
CA HIS A 50 -2.37 -9.47 -15.82
C HIS A 50 -1.73 -8.81 -14.60
N ARG A 51 -2.16 -9.19 -13.39
CA ARG A 51 -1.59 -8.62 -12.17
C ARG A 51 -0.15 -9.09 -11.96
N PHE A 52 0.11 -10.37 -12.18
CA PHE A 52 1.45 -10.94 -12.06
C PHE A 52 2.42 -10.31 -13.05
N ILE A 53 2.05 -10.23 -14.34
CA ILE A 53 2.86 -9.61 -15.40
C ILE A 53 3.11 -8.13 -15.12
N ARG A 54 2.16 -7.42 -14.50
CA ARG A 54 2.33 -6.00 -14.14
C ARG A 54 3.30 -5.77 -12.97
N LEU A 55 3.27 -6.63 -11.94
CA LEU A 55 4.04 -6.39 -10.71
C LEU A 55 5.46 -6.98 -10.77
N THR A 56 5.60 -8.17 -11.35
CA THR A 56 6.82 -8.99 -11.29
C THR A 56 8.03 -8.39 -12.01
N PRO A 57 7.93 -7.88 -13.25
CA PRO A 57 9.11 -7.42 -14.00
C PRO A 57 9.86 -6.26 -13.34
N PRO A 58 9.19 -5.22 -12.82
CA PRO A 58 9.88 -4.17 -12.05
C PRO A 58 10.58 -4.69 -10.80
N ILE A 59 9.94 -5.62 -10.07
CA ILE A 59 10.54 -6.26 -8.89
C ILE A 59 11.81 -7.02 -9.32
N ALA A 60 11.72 -7.85 -10.36
CA ALA A 60 12.84 -8.62 -10.88
C ALA A 60 13.98 -7.71 -11.34
N ALA A 61 13.68 -6.60 -12.02
CA ALA A 61 14.67 -5.62 -12.44
C ALA A 61 15.36 -4.93 -11.26
N MET A 62 14.62 -4.58 -10.21
CA MET A 62 15.21 -4.01 -8.99
C MET A 62 16.04 -5.04 -8.21
N CYS A 63 15.61 -6.30 -8.18
CA CYS A 63 16.41 -7.38 -7.61
C CYS A 63 17.73 -7.57 -8.36
N PHE A 64 17.68 -7.56 -9.70
CA PHE A 64 18.87 -7.62 -10.55
C PHE A 64 19.80 -6.43 -10.31
N PHE A 65 19.24 -5.22 -10.22
CA PHE A 65 19.99 -4.01 -9.91
C PHE A 65 20.72 -4.14 -8.56
N GLY A 66 20.03 -4.56 -7.50
CA GLY A 66 20.62 -4.78 -6.18
C GLY A 66 21.74 -5.82 -6.17
N ALA A 67 21.52 -6.94 -6.89
CA ALA A 67 22.46 -8.05 -6.99
C ALA A 67 23.76 -7.70 -7.74
N THR A 68 23.70 -6.81 -8.73
CA THR A 68 24.82 -6.62 -9.70
C THR A 68 25.32 -5.19 -9.82
N VAL A 69 24.43 -4.21 -9.97
CA VAL A 69 24.77 -2.84 -10.33
C VAL A 69 24.97 -1.96 -9.10
N ALA A 70 24.18 -2.17 -8.04
CA ALA A 70 24.14 -1.29 -6.88
C ALA A 70 25.51 -1.13 -6.18
N ARG A 71 26.39 -2.13 -6.24
CA ARG A 71 27.75 -2.08 -5.70
C ARG A 71 28.60 -0.91 -6.24
N PHE A 72 28.38 -0.51 -7.50
CA PHE A 72 29.14 0.58 -8.13
C PHE A 72 28.78 1.97 -7.60
N PHE A 73 27.66 2.08 -6.88
CA PHE A 73 27.19 3.32 -6.28
C PHE A 73 27.53 3.43 -4.79
N ALA A 74 28.09 2.38 -4.17
CA ALA A 74 28.44 2.36 -2.75
C ALA A 74 29.89 2.82 -2.52
N THR A 75 30.16 4.12 -2.73
CA THR A 75 31.54 4.67 -2.77
C THR A 75 32.05 5.24 -1.44
N GLY A 76 31.19 5.44 -0.45
CA GLY A 76 31.56 6.01 0.84
C GLY A 76 32.29 5.01 1.77
N PRO A 77 32.85 5.48 2.89
CA PRO A 77 33.65 4.67 3.82
C PRO A 77 32.86 3.50 4.46
N ILE A 78 31.54 3.62 4.57
CA ILE A 78 30.64 2.55 5.04
C ILE A 78 29.91 1.85 3.90
N GLY A 79 30.17 2.22 2.64
CA GLY A 79 29.43 1.75 1.47
C GLY A 79 29.46 0.24 1.30
N GLU A 80 30.65 -0.37 1.44
CA GLU A 80 30.81 -1.83 1.37
C GLU A 80 29.98 -2.54 2.45
N SER A 81 30.01 -2.05 3.69
CA SER A 81 29.23 -2.64 4.78
C SER A 81 27.71 -2.58 4.52
N ILE A 82 27.21 -1.46 3.96
CA ILE A 82 25.80 -1.31 3.60
C ILE A 82 25.43 -2.23 2.45
N TYR A 83 26.30 -2.37 1.46
CA TYR A 83 26.12 -3.29 0.32
C TYR A 83 26.03 -4.74 0.80
N LEU A 84 26.99 -5.22 1.59
CA LEU A 84 27.01 -6.59 2.12
C LEU A 84 25.79 -6.88 3.00
N MET A 85 25.37 -5.90 3.82
CA MET A 85 24.23 -6.07 4.73
C MET A 85 22.87 -6.08 4.03
N ASN A 86 22.69 -5.32 2.95
CA ASN A 86 21.37 -5.08 2.36
C ASN A 86 21.22 -5.58 0.92
N MET A 87 22.24 -5.36 0.09
CA MET A 87 22.15 -5.56 -1.36
C MET A 87 22.67 -6.93 -1.80
N GLU A 88 23.70 -7.46 -1.15
CA GLU A 88 24.25 -8.79 -1.47
C GLU A 88 23.20 -9.91 -1.27
N LYS A 89 22.30 -9.73 -0.31
CA LYS A 89 21.16 -10.63 -0.07
C LYS A 89 20.32 -10.88 -1.32
N CYS A 90 20.30 -9.92 -2.26
CA CYS A 90 19.62 -10.06 -3.53
C CYS A 90 20.14 -11.23 -4.39
N ASN A 91 21.42 -11.59 -4.29
CA ASN A 91 21.97 -12.74 -5.03
C ASN A 91 21.33 -14.06 -4.61
N ARG A 92 20.94 -14.18 -3.34
CA ARG A 92 20.38 -15.42 -2.78
C ARG A 92 18.87 -15.40 -2.61
N ASN A 93 18.27 -14.22 -2.38
CA ASN A 93 16.89 -14.12 -1.92
C ASN A 93 15.92 -13.47 -2.92
N TRP A 94 16.36 -13.06 -4.12
CA TRP A 94 15.52 -12.36 -5.11
C TRP A 94 14.21 -13.09 -5.42
N PHE A 95 14.22 -14.43 -5.42
CA PHE A 95 13.06 -15.24 -5.77
C PHE A 95 11.93 -15.13 -4.75
N TYR A 96 12.21 -14.81 -3.48
CA TYR A 96 11.16 -14.62 -2.48
C TYR A 96 10.27 -13.41 -2.81
N ASP A 97 10.84 -12.34 -3.39
CA ASP A 97 10.09 -11.15 -3.79
C ASP A 97 9.33 -11.38 -5.09
N VAL A 98 9.94 -12.07 -6.06
CA VAL A 98 9.32 -12.42 -7.35
C VAL A 98 8.15 -13.40 -7.18
N LEU A 99 8.27 -14.33 -6.23
CA LEU A 99 7.21 -15.29 -5.89
C LEU A 99 6.20 -14.74 -4.88
N PHE A 100 6.33 -13.48 -4.46
CA PHE A 100 5.41 -12.81 -3.52
C PHE A 100 5.27 -13.54 -2.16
N ILE A 101 6.37 -14.06 -1.63
CA ILE A 101 6.42 -14.80 -0.36
C ILE A 101 7.41 -14.19 0.66
N SER A 102 7.97 -13.02 0.38
CA SER A 102 9.02 -12.42 1.23
C SER A 102 8.53 -12.00 2.62
N ASN A 103 7.24 -11.68 2.75
CA ASN A 103 6.64 -11.40 4.05
C ASN A 103 6.46 -12.66 4.92
N LEU A 104 6.32 -13.84 4.32
CA LEU A 104 6.14 -15.12 5.04
C LEU A 104 7.49 -15.74 5.41
N SER A 105 8.48 -15.65 4.53
CA SER A 105 9.82 -16.18 4.79
C SER A 105 10.67 -15.26 5.66
N MET A 106 10.26 -13.99 5.83
CA MET A 106 11.07 -12.91 6.38
C MET A 106 12.43 -12.76 5.67
N LYS A 107 12.48 -13.22 4.42
CA LYS A 107 13.65 -13.16 3.54
C LYS A 107 13.21 -12.48 2.25
N GLY A 108 13.97 -11.49 1.84
CA GLY A 108 13.78 -10.80 0.56
C GLY A 108 15.11 -10.20 0.10
N CYS A 109 15.12 -9.77 -1.15
CA CYS A 109 16.08 -8.82 -1.68
C CYS A 109 15.65 -7.39 -1.36
N LEU A 110 14.36 -7.08 -1.56
CA LEU A 110 13.80 -5.75 -1.42
C LEU A 110 13.07 -5.63 -0.08
N ASP A 111 13.59 -4.79 0.83
CA ASP A 111 12.98 -4.61 2.16
C ASP A 111 11.53 -4.13 2.11
N GLN A 112 11.13 -3.44 1.06
CA GLN A 112 9.77 -2.95 0.83
C GLN A 112 8.85 -3.98 0.16
N ALA A 113 9.37 -5.08 -0.40
CA ALA A 113 8.57 -6.04 -1.16
C ALA A 113 7.69 -6.95 -0.30
N TRP A 114 7.80 -6.92 1.04
CA TRP A 114 6.80 -7.55 1.90
C TRP A 114 5.40 -6.99 1.60
N TYR A 115 5.28 -5.70 1.26
CA TYR A 115 4.01 -5.06 0.91
C TYR A 115 3.41 -5.70 -0.35
N THR A 116 4.19 -5.81 -1.43
CA THR A 116 3.73 -6.40 -2.69
C THR A 116 3.40 -7.87 -2.52
N SER A 117 4.17 -8.58 -1.68
CA SER A 117 3.88 -9.97 -1.32
C SER A 117 2.53 -10.11 -0.61
N THR A 118 2.30 -9.33 0.43
CA THR A 118 1.02 -9.28 1.15
C THR A 118 -0.14 -8.91 0.22
N GLU A 119 0.05 -7.92 -0.64
CA GLU A 119 -0.98 -7.47 -1.56
C GLU A 119 -1.38 -8.56 -2.58
N MET A 120 -0.41 -9.28 -3.14
CA MET A 120 -0.68 -10.40 -4.04
C MET A 120 -1.36 -11.56 -3.31
N GLN A 121 -0.96 -11.87 -2.08
CA GLN A 121 -1.62 -12.89 -1.26
C GLN A 121 -3.07 -12.54 -0.97
N ILE A 122 -3.37 -11.29 -0.60
CA ILE A 122 -4.76 -10.83 -0.43
C ILE A 122 -5.51 -10.95 -1.76
N TYR A 123 -4.89 -10.55 -2.87
CA TYR A 123 -5.52 -10.62 -4.20
C TYR A 123 -5.90 -12.04 -4.62
N ILE A 124 -5.07 -13.04 -4.31
CA ILE A 124 -5.39 -14.46 -4.53
C ILE A 124 -6.64 -14.87 -3.75
N LEU A 125 -6.85 -14.32 -2.55
CA LEU A 125 -8.02 -14.60 -1.71
C LEU A 125 -9.26 -13.79 -2.12
N VAL A 126 -9.12 -12.73 -2.93
CA VAL A 126 -10.23 -11.82 -3.26
C VAL A 126 -11.45 -12.55 -3.82
N PRO A 127 -11.34 -13.52 -4.75
CA PRO A 127 -12.54 -14.21 -5.24
C PRO A 127 -13.32 -14.91 -4.13
N LEU A 128 -12.64 -15.58 -3.20
CA LEU A 128 -13.29 -16.22 -2.05
C LEU A 128 -14.00 -15.19 -1.14
N ILE A 129 -13.38 -14.03 -0.97
CA ILE A 129 -13.88 -12.96 -0.10
C ILE A 129 -15.05 -12.19 -0.75
N PHE A 130 -14.93 -11.88 -2.04
CA PHE A 130 -15.75 -10.86 -2.71
C PHE A 130 -16.76 -11.42 -3.73
N PHE A 131 -16.54 -12.59 -4.31
CA PHE A 131 -17.53 -13.16 -5.25
C PHE A 131 -18.90 -13.44 -4.59
N PRO A 132 -18.98 -13.84 -3.30
CA PRO A 132 -20.28 -14.00 -2.64
C PRO A 132 -21.15 -12.74 -2.70
N ILE A 133 -20.58 -11.53 -2.56
CA ILE A 133 -21.36 -10.27 -2.66
C ILE A 133 -21.71 -9.92 -4.10
N MET A 134 -20.88 -10.33 -5.06
CA MET A 134 -21.15 -10.14 -6.48
C MET A 134 -22.39 -10.93 -6.92
N TYR A 135 -22.50 -12.21 -6.54
CA TYR A 135 -23.58 -13.09 -6.99
C TYR A 135 -24.78 -13.13 -6.04
N TYR A 136 -24.55 -13.15 -4.72
CA TYR A 136 -25.58 -13.32 -3.70
C TYR A 136 -25.60 -12.16 -2.71
N ARG A 137 -26.22 -11.03 -3.09
CA ARG A 137 -26.13 -9.77 -2.34
C ARG A 137 -26.32 -9.88 -0.82
N LYS A 138 -27.41 -10.50 -0.34
CA LYS A 138 -27.70 -10.58 1.11
C LYS A 138 -26.64 -11.39 1.84
N PHE A 139 -26.40 -12.62 1.37
CA PHE A 139 -25.41 -13.53 1.94
C PHE A 139 -24.00 -12.94 1.87
N GLY A 140 -23.60 -12.42 0.72
CA GLY A 140 -22.29 -11.85 0.51
C GLY A 140 -22.02 -10.57 1.31
N THR A 141 -23.04 -9.76 1.60
CA THR A 141 -22.89 -8.62 2.52
C THR A 141 -22.55 -9.12 3.92
N VAL A 142 -23.27 -10.13 4.42
CA VAL A 142 -23.00 -10.75 5.73
C VAL A 142 -21.63 -11.40 5.76
N TRP A 143 -21.26 -12.13 4.71
CA TRP A 143 -19.95 -12.76 4.54
C TRP A 143 -18.80 -11.75 4.60
N LEU A 144 -18.88 -10.68 3.80
CA LEU A 144 -17.85 -9.65 3.78
C LEU A 144 -17.76 -8.89 5.11
N MET A 145 -18.90 -8.66 5.79
CA MET A 145 -18.92 -8.06 7.13
C MET A 145 -18.20 -8.97 8.14
N LEU A 146 -18.52 -10.26 8.14
CA LEU A 146 -17.89 -11.23 9.04
C LEU A 146 -16.38 -11.30 8.83
N ILE A 147 -15.90 -11.37 7.58
CA ILE A 147 -14.46 -11.38 7.30
C ILE A 147 -13.80 -10.07 7.75
N THR A 148 -14.47 -8.93 7.56
CA THR A 148 -13.95 -7.62 8.01
C THR A 148 -13.85 -7.54 9.53
N LEU A 149 -14.82 -8.10 10.26
CA LEU A 149 -14.77 -8.16 11.72
C LEU A 149 -13.63 -9.06 12.19
N VAL A 150 -13.49 -10.24 11.60
CA VAL A 150 -12.40 -11.18 11.92
C VAL A 150 -11.03 -10.54 11.64
N SER A 151 -10.87 -9.80 10.54
CA SER A 151 -9.59 -9.16 10.21
C SER A 151 -9.21 -8.05 11.20
N CYS A 152 -10.17 -7.37 11.83
CA CYS A 152 -9.91 -6.42 12.92
C CYS A 152 -9.49 -7.10 14.23
N ILE A 153 -10.00 -8.31 14.49
CA ILE A 153 -9.75 -9.04 15.73
C ILE A 153 -8.34 -9.65 15.73
N ILE A 154 -7.85 -10.14 14.59
CA ILE A 154 -6.55 -10.82 14.51
C ILE A 154 -5.38 -9.98 15.06
N PRO A 155 -5.17 -8.70 14.65
CA PRO A 155 -4.10 -7.89 15.21
C PRO A 155 -4.25 -7.63 16.72
N ALA A 156 -5.48 -7.51 17.23
CA ALA A 156 -5.73 -7.35 18.67
C ALA A 156 -5.37 -8.63 19.45
N VAL A 157 -5.73 -9.80 18.93
CA VAL A 157 -5.35 -11.09 19.52
C VAL A 157 -3.83 -11.28 19.51
N LEU A 158 -3.16 -10.91 18.42
CA LEU A 158 -1.70 -10.96 18.36
C LEU A 158 -1.06 -9.98 19.35
N ALA A 159 -1.62 -8.78 19.50
CA ALA A 159 -1.17 -7.81 20.50
C ALA A 159 -1.27 -8.36 21.92
N GLU A 160 -2.35 -9.07 22.24
CA GLU A 160 -2.56 -9.64 23.56
C GLU A 160 -1.66 -10.86 23.83
N ILE A 161 -1.48 -11.76 22.85
CA ILE A 161 -0.63 -12.95 22.98
C ILE A 161 0.83 -12.56 23.19
N TYR A 162 1.33 -11.62 22.39
CA TYR A 162 2.75 -11.25 22.38
C TYR A 162 3.07 -9.98 23.18
N LYS A 163 2.06 -9.39 23.82
CA LYS A 163 2.16 -8.17 24.65
C LYS A 163 2.89 -7.05 23.92
N PHE A 164 2.44 -6.75 22.70
CA PHE A 164 3.09 -5.72 21.87
C PHE A 164 2.83 -4.32 22.42
N PRO A 165 3.88 -3.47 22.55
CA PRO A 165 3.71 -2.08 22.96
C PRO A 165 3.17 -1.21 21.81
N ILE A 166 2.41 -0.17 22.15
CA ILE A 166 2.12 0.95 21.23
C ILE A 166 3.25 1.98 21.35
N GLY A 167 3.65 2.62 20.23
CA GLY A 167 4.54 3.78 20.26
C GLY A 167 5.81 3.62 19.45
N MET A 168 6.61 2.62 19.82
CA MET A 168 7.84 2.27 19.11
C MET A 168 7.69 0.88 18.50
N PRO A 169 8.16 0.67 17.26
CA PRO A 169 8.31 -0.67 16.71
C PRO A 169 9.13 -1.51 17.70
N SER A 170 8.53 -2.58 18.21
CA SER A 170 9.20 -3.48 19.12
C SER A 170 10.36 -4.17 18.40
N THR A 171 11.50 -4.34 19.07
CA THR A 171 12.62 -5.18 18.57
C THR A 171 12.29 -6.68 18.67
N ASN A 172 11.11 -7.03 19.17
CA ASN A 172 10.62 -8.40 19.21
C ASN A 172 10.43 -8.90 17.77
N GLU A 173 11.08 -10.00 17.43
CA GLU A 173 10.94 -10.66 16.12
C GLU A 173 9.47 -10.99 15.80
N ASN A 174 8.64 -11.24 16.82
CA ASN A 174 7.21 -11.48 16.62
C ASN A 174 6.46 -10.24 16.10
N PHE A 175 7.00 -9.02 16.24
CA PHE A 175 6.37 -7.81 15.72
C PHE A 175 6.24 -7.85 14.19
N PHE A 176 7.08 -8.63 13.50
CA PHE A 176 6.94 -8.88 12.07
C PHE A 176 5.60 -9.55 11.72
N LEU A 177 5.05 -10.41 12.59
CA LEU A 177 3.73 -11.03 12.41
C LEU A 177 2.59 -9.99 12.45
N LEU A 178 2.76 -8.90 13.21
CA LEU A 178 1.80 -7.81 13.29
C LEU A 178 1.97 -6.80 12.14
N TYR A 179 3.22 -6.51 11.76
CA TYR A 179 3.53 -5.45 10.80
C TYR A 179 3.46 -5.92 9.33
N ASN A 180 4.06 -7.08 9.02
CA ASN A 180 4.16 -7.66 7.67
C ASN A 180 3.13 -8.78 7.42
N GLY A 181 2.45 -9.25 8.47
CA GLY A 181 1.47 -10.33 8.37
C GLY A 181 0.28 -9.94 7.49
N THR A 182 -0.05 -10.80 6.53
CA THR A 182 -1.16 -10.60 5.59
C THR A 182 -2.50 -10.49 6.30
N TRP A 183 -2.69 -11.31 7.33
CA TRP A 183 -3.86 -11.26 8.21
C TRP A 183 -3.99 -9.91 8.95
N SER A 184 -2.88 -9.27 9.30
CA SER A 184 -2.88 -7.99 10.03
C SER A 184 -3.14 -6.79 9.11
N ARG A 185 -2.92 -6.92 7.80
CA ARG A 185 -3.11 -5.87 6.79
C ARG A 185 -4.38 -6.02 5.97
N LEU A 186 -5.14 -7.09 6.19
CA LEU A 186 -6.35 -7.39 5.42
C LEU A 186 -7.44 -6.33 5.61
N THR A 187 -7.61 -5.79 6.83
CA THR A 187 -8.69 -4.84 7.17
C THR A 187 -8.80 -3.62 6.24
N PRO A 188 -7.76 -2.78 6.04
CA PRO A 188 -7.85 -1.62 5.14
C PRO A 188 -8.17 -2.03 3.70
N TYR A 189 -7.69 -3.18 3.23
CA TYR A 189 -8.03 -3.71 1.92
C TYR A 189 -9.52 -4.05 1.80
N LEU A 190 -10.11 -4.68 2.82
CA LEU A 190 -11.54 -4.99 2.87
C LEU A 190 -12.40 -3.73 2.91
N VAL A 191 -11.98 -2.70 3.66
CA VAL A 191 -12.64 -1.38 3.63
C VAL A 191 -12.58 -0.77 2.22
N GLY A 192 -11.47 -0.97 1.51
CA GLY A 192 -11.36 -0.68 0.09
C GLY A 192 -12.41 -1.42 -0.76
N LEU A 193 -12.52 -2.75 -0.62
CA LEU A 193 -13.53 -3.56 -1.33
C LEU A 193 -14.96 -3.06 -1.08
N TRP A 194 -15.30 -2.73 0.18
CA TRP A 194 -16.57 -2.10 0.53
C TRP A 194 -16.78 -0.79 -0.21
N THR A 195 -15.76 0.07 -0.23
CA THR A 195 -15.81 1.36 -0.92
C THR A 195 -16.05 1.18 -2.42
N GLY A 196 -15.33 0.25 -3.07
CA GLY A 196 -15.53 -0.07 -4.49
C GLY A 196 -16.93 -0.59 -4.80
N TYR A 197 -17.48 -1.44 -3.93
CA TYR A 197 -18.87 -1.91 -4.02
C TYR A 197 -19.89 -0.77 -3.88
N LEU A 198 -19.70 0.12 -2.90
CA LEU A 198 -20.57 1.27 -2.66
C LEU A 198 -20.54 2.27 -3.83
N ILE A 199 -19.36 2.57 -4.36
CA ILE A 199 -19.19 3.42 -5.55
C ILE A 199 -19.95 2.82 -6.73
N TYR A 200 -19.74 1.54 -7.04
CA TYR A 200 -20.45 0.87 -8.14
C TYR A 200 -21.97 0.97 -7.99
N ARG A 201 -22.49 0.79 -6.76
CA ARG A 201 -23.92 0.92 -6.49
C ARG A 201 -24.40 2.37 -6.62
N SER A 202 -23.57 3.32 -6.21
CA SER A 202 -23.92 4.75 -6.28
C SER A 202 -24.14 5.24 -7.71
N ASN A 203 -23.50 4.61 -8.70
CA ASN A 203 -23.76 4.89 -10.12
C ASN A 203 -25.20 4.57 -10.54
N LYS A 204 -25.85 3.60 -9.89
CA LYS A 204 -27.27 3.26 -10.14
C LYS A 204 -28.23 4.03 -9.25
N LYS A 205 -27.83 4.30 -8.00
CA LYS A 205 -28.64 5.04 -7.03
C LYS A 205 -27.74 6.02 -6.29
N PRO A 206 -27.73 7.31 -6.67
CA PRO A 206 -26.79 8.29 -6.12
C PRO A 206 -26.97 8.42 -4.60
N ILE A 207 -25.86 8.63 -3.91
CA ILE A 207 -25.86 8.87 -2.47
C ILE A 207 -26.19 10.34 -2.26
N GLN A 208 -27.41 10.62 -1.80
CA GLN A 208 -27.82 11.96 -1.40
C GLN A 208 -27.62 12.10 0.10
N MET A 209 -26.92 13.17 0.50
CA MET A 209 -26.64 13.48 1.90
C MET A 209 -27.09 14.91 2.23
N GLU A 210 -27.61 15.07 3.44
CA GLU A 210 -27.89 16.38 4.01
C GLU A 210 -26.59 17.08 4.44
N ARG A 211 -26.61 18.41 4.50
CA ARG A 211 -25.43 19.21 4.86
C ARG A 211 -24.83 18.79 6.21
N TRP A 212 -25.67 18.50 7.20
CA TRP A 212 -25.22 18.07 8.52
C TRP A 212 -24.48 16.72 8.48
N GLN A 213 -24.91 15.78 7.62
CA GLN A 213 -24.27 14.48 7.46
C GLN A 213 -22.88 14.63 6.85
N VAL A 214 -22.76 15.53 5.87
CA VAL A 214 -21.48 15.84 5.22
C VAL A 214 -20.51 16.48 6.22
N THR A 215 -20.97 17.49 6.98
CA THR A 215 -20.14 18.14 8.01
C THR A 215 -19.72 17.15 9.10
N LEU A 216 -20.65 16.34 9.60
CA LEU A 216 -20.35 15.33 10.62
C LEU A 216 -19.35 14.30 10.09
N GLY A 217 -19.50 13.82 8.86
CA GLY A 217 -18.57 12.89 8.24
C GLY A 217 -17.16 13.47 8.05
N TRP A 218 -17.04 14.73 7.62
CA TRP A 218 -15.73 15.39 7.53
C TRP A 218 -15.06 15.58 8.90
N VAL A 219 -15.81 16.08 9.89
CA VAL A 219 -15.30 16.26 11.25
C VAL A 219 -14.84 14.93 11.84
N THR A 220 -15.67 13.89 11.75
CA THR A 220 -15.35 12.56 12.25
C THR A 220 -14.14 11.94 11.54
N ALA A 221 -14.07 12.02 10.21
CA ALA A 221 -12.92 11.52 9.45
C ALA A 221 -11.62 12.25 9.82
N CYS A 222 -11.66 13.57 9.98
CA CYS A 222 -10.50 14.37 10.41
C CYS A 222 -10.06 14.01 11.83
N ILE A 223 -11.00 13.93 12.79
CA ILE A 223 -10.70 13.55 14.17
C ILE A 223 -10.08 12.16 14.21
N VAL A 224 -10.68 11.19 13.53
CA VAL A 224 -10.17 9.82 13.42
C VAL A 224 -8.74 9.80 12.87
N ALA A 225 -8.50 10.48 11.75
CA ALA A 225 -7.18 10.50 11.11
C ALA A 225 -6.12 11.12 12.04
N LEU A 226 -6.46 12.20 12.75
CA LEU A 226 -5.59 12.83 13.74
C LEU A 226 -5.35 11.94 14.96
N LEU A 227 -6.36 11.22 15.45
CA LEU A 227 -6.23 10.28 16.57
C LEU A 227 -5.33 9.09 16.21
N VAL A 228 -5.46 8.55 15.00
CA VAL A 228 -4.55 7.49 14.53
C VAL A 228 -3.11 8.00 14.42
N LEU A 229 -2.90 9.21 13.88
CA LEU A 229 -1.55 9.76 13.72
C LEU A 229 -0.90 10.20 15.04
N TYR A 230 -1.64 10.83 15.94
CA TYR A 230 -1.09 11.49 17.11
C TYR A 230 -1.53 10.89 18.45
N GLY A 231 -2.55 10.03 18.49
CA GLY A 231 -3.04 9.41 19.74
C GLY A 231 -2.01 8.53 20.42
N VAL A 232 -1.01 8.07 19.68
CA VAL A 232 0.12 7.27 20.17
C VAL A 232 1.24 8.12 20.77
N TYR A 233 1.26 9.43 20.52
CA TYR A 233 2.33 10.34 20.95
C TYR A 233 2.69 10.22 22.44
N PRO A 234 1.73 10.11 23.39
CA PRO A 234 2.04 9.96 24.81
C PRO A 234 2.86 8.70 25.14
N TYR A 235 2.76 7.67 24.30
CA TYR A 235 3.41 6.36 24.46
C TYR A 235 4.65 6.19 23.56
N ALA A 236 4.80 7.03 22.53
CA ALA A 236 5.92 6.99 21.57
C ALA A 236 7.29 7.33 22.17
N HIS A 237 7.34 7.78 23.42
CA HIS A 237 8.58 8.14 24.13
C HIS A 237 8.94 7.15 25.24
N TYR A 238 8.35 5.96 25.22
CA TYR A 238 8.79 4.87 26.06
C TYR A 238 10.29 4.64 25.86
N ASN A 239 11.05 4.80 26.94
CA ASN A 239 12.46 4.50 26.96
C ASN A 239 12.85 3.98 28.33
N LYS A 240 13.02 2.65 28.40
CA LYS A 240 13.42 1.92 29.61
C LYS A 240 14.74 2.43 30.18
N PHE A 241 15.64 2.97 29.33
CA PHE A 241 16.91 3.57 29.78
C PHE A 241 16.75 4.88 30.56
N PHE A 242 15.63 5.59 30.44
CA PHE A 242 15.39 6.88 31.12
C PHE A 242 14.29 6.81 32.20
N GLY A 243 13.80 5.61 32.55
CA GLY A 243 12.80 5.44 33.62
C GLY A 243 11.42 6.05 33.34
N ILE A 244 11.07 6.23 32.05
CA ILE A 244 9.75 6.75 31.67
C ILE A 244 8.80 5.56 31.42
N ASP A 245 8.17 5.09 32.49
CA ASP A 245 7.21 3.99 32.47
C ASP A 245 5.80 4.51 32.18
N ARG A 246 5.56 4.92 30.92
CA ARG A 246 4.19 5.12 30.41
C ARG A 246 3.84 3.96 29.50
N HIS A 247 3.67 2.78 30.09
CA HIS A 247 3.03 1.68 29.40
C HIS A 247 1.52 1.96 29.37
N PRO A 248 0.90 2.03 28.17
CA PRO A 248 -0.55 1.96 28.11
C PRO A 248 -0.97 0.63 28.76
N GLU A 249 -2.15 0.63 29.38
CA GLU A 249 -2.80 -0.62 29.77
C GLU A 249 -2.84 -1.56 28.56
N GLN A 250 -2.62 -2.85 28.78
CA GLN A 250 -2.54 -3.83 27.68
C GLN A 250 -3.80 -3.78 26.80
N LEU A 251 -4.97 -3.62 27.42
CA LEU A 251 -6.24 -3.45 26.73
C LEU A 251 -6.23 -2.27 25.74
N VAL A 252 -5.62 -1.15 26.10
CA VAL A 252 -5.48 0.01 25.21
C VAL A 252 -4.60 -0.33 24.02
N SER A 253 -3.54 -1.12 24.24
CA SER A 253 -2.66 -1.65 23.18
C SER A 253 -3.40 -2.54 22.21
N ASP A 254 -4.18 -3.49 22.72
CA ASP A 254 -4.91 -4.45 21.90
C ASP A 254 -5.98 -3.77 21.06
N ILE A 255 -6.75 -2.87 21.68
CA ILE A 255 -7.79 -2.10 21.00
C ILE A 255 -7.17 -1.23 19.91
N TYR A 256 -6.10 -0.49 20.23
CA TYR A 256 -5.45 0.37 19.26
C TYR A 256 -4.89 -0.45 18.09
N LEU A 257 -4.07 -1.47 18.36
CA LEU A 257 -3.41 -2.28 17.34
C LEU A 257 -4.40 -3.07 16.48
N GLY A 258 -5.53 -3.49 17.05
CA GLY A 258 -6.65 -4.09 16.33
C GLY A 258 -7.37 -3.17 15.37
N LEU A 259 -7.68 -1.94 15.82
CA LEU A 259 -8.63 -1.07 15.13
C LEU A 259 -7.98 0.00 14.25
N PHE A 260 -6.78 0.50 14.58
CA PHE A 260 -6.25 1.72 13.95
C PHE A 260 -6.18 1.65 12.43
N ARG A 261 -5.81 0.48 11.87
CA ARG A 261 -5.75 0.27 10.41
C ARG A 261 -7.12 0.33 9.76
N GLY A 262 -8.13 -0.26 10.40
CA GLY A 262 -9.50 -0.28 9.91
C GLY A 262 -10.13 1.10 9.99
N VAL A 263 -9.96 1.78 11.12
CA VAL A 263 -10.52 3.13 11.32
C VAL A 263 -9.82 4.16 10.41
N TRP A 264 -8.52 4.00 10.14
CA TRP A 264 -7.83 4.75 9.07
C TRP A 264 -8.45 4.50 7.70
N GLY A 265 -8.69 3.23 7.33
CA GLY A 265 -9.38 2.87 6.10
C GLY A 265 -10.78 3.47 6.00
N LEU A 266 -11.54 3.54 7.10
CA LEU A 266 -12.87 4.17 7.13
C LEU A 266 -12.80 5.69 6.93
N ALA A 267 -11.78 6.37 7.46
CA ALA A 267 -11.55 7.78 7.18
C ALA A 267 -11.26 8.00 5.68
N LEU A 268 -10.45 7.14 5.06
CA LEU A 268 -10.21 7.19 3.61
C LEU A 268 -11.47 6.88 2.79
N MET A 269 -12.27 5.90 3.22
CA MET A 269 -13.57 5.59 2.61
C MET A 269 -14.46 6.82 2.60
N TRP A 270 -14.56 7.56 3.70
CA TRP A 270 -15.32 8.81 3.75
C TRP A 270 -14.81 9.83 2.73
N VAL A 271 -13.51 10.09 2.69
CA VAL A 271 -12.91 11.04 1.74
C VAL A 271 -13.26 10.67 0.31
N VAL A 272 -13.10 9.40 -0.06
CA VAL A 272 -13.41 8.92 -1.41
C VAL A 272 -14.90 9.06 -1.74
N LEU A 273 -15.79 8.61 -0.84
CA LEU A 273 -17.23 8.67 -1.09
C LEU A 273 -17.74 10.11 -1.14
N ALA A 274 -17.26 11.00 -0.27
CA ALA A 274 -17.60 12.41 -0.30
C ALA A 274 -17.15 13.07 -1.62
N CYS A 275 -15.92 12.81 -2.07
CA CYS A 275 -15.43 13.29 -3.36
C CYS A 275 -16.25 12.73 -4.54
N HIS A 276 -16.53 11.42 -4.54
CA HIS A 276 -17.31 10.76 -5.60
C HIS A 276 -18.75 11.27 -5.69
N SER A 277 -19.39 11.53 -4.55
CA SER A 277 -20.78 12.02 -4.48
C SER A 277 -20.91 13.54 -4.67
N GLY A 278 -19.83 14.27 -4.94
CA GLY A 278 -19.85 15.72 -5.18
C GLY A 278 -19.80 16.57 -3.91
N TYR A 279 -19.64 15.97 -2.73
CA TYR A 279 -19.52 16.65 -1.43
C TYR A 279 -18.08 16.87 -0.98
N GLY A 280 -17.11 16.75 -1.90
CA GLY A 280 -15.69 16.86 -1.59
C GLY A 280 -15.12 18.29 -1.57
N GLY A 281 -15.82 19.26 -2.20
CA GLY A 281 -15.40 20.66 -2.22
C GLY A 281 -13.92 20.86 -2.58
N PRO A 282 -13.13 21.62 -1.79
CA PRO A 282 -11.71 21.86 -2.06
C PRO A 282 -10.86 20.59 -2.10
N VAL A 283 -11.20 19.57 -1.29
CA VAL A 283 -10.45 18.31 -1.24
C VAL A 283 -10.54 17.58 -2.58
N ASN A 284 -11.73 17.57 -3.19
CA ASN A 284 -11.92 16.99 -4.51
C ASN A 284 -11.16 17.78 -5.59
N SER A 285 -11.19 19.11 -5.53
CA SER A 285 -10.43 19.96 -6.47
C SER A 285 -8.92 19.72 -6.38
N PHE A 286 -8.38 19.55 -5.16
CA PHE A 286 -6.97 19.28 -4.95
C PHE A 286 -6.56 17.87 -5.38
N LEU A 287 -7.27 16.83 -4.90
CA LEU A 287 -6.93 15.42 -5.20
C LEU A 287 -7.24 15.03 -6.64
N GLY A 288 -8.26 15.63 -7.25
CA GLY A 288 -8.64 15.42 -8.65
C GLY A 288 -7.79 16.21 -9.65
N HIS A 289 -6.83 17.02 -9.18
CA HIS A 289 -6.06 17.89 -10.07
C HIS A 289 -5.21 17.09 -11.08
N PRO A 290 -5.23 17.43 -12.39
CA PRO A 290 -4.51 16.68 -13.43
C PRO A 290 -3.00 16.56 -13.22
N SER A 291 -2.38 17.49 -12.49
CA SER A 291 -0.94 17.43 -12.14
C SER A 291 -0.55 16.17 -11.37
N TRP A 292 -1.48 15.49 -10.71
CA TRP A 292 -1.22 14.23 -10.03
C TRP A 292 -1.15 13.02 -10.97
N GLN A 293 -1.62 13.14 -12.22
CA GLN A 293 -1.67 12.01 -13.16
C GLN A 293 -0.30 11.41 -13.51
N PRO A 294 0.76 12.20 -13.79
CA PRO A 294 2.09 11.63 -14.02
C PRO A 294 2.63 10.94 -12.77
N LEU A 295 2.46 11.57 -11.61
CA LEU A 295 2.97 11.06 -10.33
C LEU A 295 2.26 9.75 -9.94
N SER A 296 0.94 9.66 -10.13
CA SER A 296 0.17 8.46 -9.82
C SER A 296 0.56 7.26 -10.67
N ARG A 297 0.96 7.48 -11.94
CA ARG A 297 1.50 6.43 -12.82
C ARG A 297 2.88 5.94 -12.39
N LEU A 298 3.72 6.84 -11.86
CA LEU A 298 5.08 6.53 -11.42
C LEU A 298 5.19 6.03 -9.97
N THR A 299 4.11 6.14 -9.18
CA THR A 299 4.11 5.84 -7.74
C THR A 299 4.63 4.44 -7.43
N TYR A 300 4.29 3.43 -8.24
CA TYR A 300 4.79 2.06 -8.06
C TYR A 300 6.31 1.97 -8.29
N GLY A 301 6.83 2.58 -9.35
CA GLY A 301 8.27 2.63 -9.60
C GLY A 301 9.03 3.41 -8.52
N MET A 302 8.44 4.50 -8.01
CA MET A 302 9.02 5.26 -6.90
C MET A 302 9.04 4.41 -5.62
N PHE A 303 7.96 3.68 -5.35
CA PHE A 303 7.89 2.74 -4.25
C PHE A 303 8.94 1.63 -4.37
N LEU A 304 9.21 1.08 -5.54
CA LEU A 304 10.24 0.06 -5.68
C LEU A 304 11.67 0.60 -5.57
N THR A 305 11.90 1.86 -5.95
CA THR A 305 13.25 2.43 -6.00
C THR A 305 13.67 3.10 -4.68
N HIS A 306 12.73 3.58 -3.85
CA HIS A 306 13.05 4.48 -2.74
C HIS A 306 14.04 3.91 -1.71
N ILE A 307 13.92 2.64 -1.29
CA ILE A 307 14.84 2.07 -0.31
C ILE A 307 16.27 2.01 -0.88
N PHE A 308 16.44 1.62 -2.14
CA PHE A 308 17.77 1.63 -2.75
C PHE A 308 18.34 3.04 -2.86
N VAL A 309 17.53 4.02 -3.27
CA VAL A 309 18.00 5.42 -3.34
C VAL A 309 18.45 5.90 -1.96
N ILE A 310 17.68 5.60 -0.91
CA ILE A 310 18.03 5.94 0.47
C ILE A 310 19.33 5.24 0.90
N LEU A 311 19.43 3.93 0.67
CA LEU A 311 20.61 3.13 1.06
C LEU A 311 21.86 3.57 0.31
N LEU A 312 21.78 3.82 -1.00
CA LEU A 312 22.90 4.29 -1.81
C LEU A 312 23.36 5.70 -1.40
N ARG A 313 22.40 6.58 -1.06
CA ARG A 313 22.72 7.91 -0.51
C ARG A 313 23.51 7.78 0.79
N VAL A 314 23.05 6.95 1.73
CA VAL A 314 23.75 6.70 3.00
C VAL A 314 25.11 6.02 2.76
N ALA A 315 25.18 5.07 1.83
CA ALA A 315 26.42 4.39 1.43
C ALA A 315 27.45 5.30 0.78
N SER A 316 27.02 6.41 0.18
CA SER A 316 27.90 7.39 -0.47
C SER A 316 28.33 8.54 0.44
N GLU A 317 27.90 8.54 1.71
CA GLU A 317 28.16 9.65 2.63
C GLU A 317 29.56 9.54 3.26
N PHE A 318 30.36 10.60 3.11
CA PHE A 318 31.72 10.67 3.68
C PHE A 318 31.81 11.42 5.01
N ARG A 319 30.71 12.04 5.47
CA ARG A 319 30.71 12.90 6.66
C ARG A 319 29.59 12.52 7.61
N LEU A 320 29.86 12.64 8.90
CA LEU A 320 28.82 12.53 9.93
C LEU A 320 27.87 13.74 9.81
N LYS A 321 26.57 13.45 9.76
CA LYS A 321 25.53 14.48 9.74
C LYS A 321 24.97 14.68 11.14
N THR A 322 24.94 15.93 11.57
CA THR A 322 24.10 16.34 12.70
C THR A 322 22.65 16.40 12.23
N PHE A 323 21.71 16.03 13.09
CA PHE A 323 20.32 16.16 12.71
C PHE A 323 19.97 17.65 12.61
N SER A 324 19.33 18.01 11.50
CA SER A 324 18.61 19.27 11.37
C SER A 324 17.30 19.05 10.61
N HIS A 325 16.22 19.70 11.06
CA HIS A 325 14.90 19.59 10.40
C HIS A 325 14.95 20.08 8.95
N ILE A 326 15.69 21.16 8.68
CA ILE A 326 15.82 21.70 7.31
C ILE A 326 16.60 20.73 6.40
N ASN A 327 17.68 20.12 6.92
CA ASN A 327 18.45 19.13 6.17
C ASN A 327 17.60 17.89 5.87
N MET A 328 16.80 17.42 6.83
CA MET A 328 15.88 16.31 6.61
C MET A 328 14.86 16.62 5.49
N ILE A 329 14.31 17.84 5.44
CA ILE A 329 13.39 18.26 4.38
C ILE A 329 14.11 18.26 3.03
N ILE A 330 15.28 18.89 2.95
CA ILE A 330 16.09 18.95 1.71
C ILE A 330 16.44 17.54 1.22
N GLU A 331 16.89 16.66 2.12
CA GLU A 331 17.21 15.27 1.80
C GLU A 331 15.98 14.48 1.34
N THR A 332 14.82 14.69 1.97
CA THR A 332 13.57 14.03 1.56
C THR A 332 13.16 14.49 0.17
N CYS A 333 13.17 15.79 -0.10
CA CYS A 333 12.87 16.35 -1.42
C CYS A 333 13.85 15.84 -2.49
N GLY A 334 15.16 15.83 -2.21
CA GLY A 334 16.17 15.29 -3.12
C GLY A 334 15.99 13.81 -3.39
N THR A 335 15.65 13.03 -2.36
CA THR A 335 15.37 11.60 -2.48
C THR A 335 14.14 11.35 -3.34
N LEU A 336 13.04 12.08 -3.10
CA LEU A 336 11.82 11.97 -3.91
C LEU A 336 12.09 12.30 -5.38
N PHE A 337 12.90 13.33 -5.66
CA PHE A 337 13.27 13.69 -7.03
C PHE A 337 14.06 12.57 -7.71
N ILE A 338 15.08 12.01 -7.05
CA ILE A 338 15.87 10.90 -7.59
C ILE A 338 15.01 9.64 -7.78
N CYS A 339 14.12 9.33 -6.83
CA CYS A 339 13.16 8.23 -6.96
C CYS A 339 12.24 8.44 -8.17
N GLY A 340 11.81 9.68 -8.44
CA GLY A 340 11.02 10.03 -9.62
C GLY A 340 11.77 9.72 -10.92
N ILE A 341 13.05 10.12 -11.02
CA ILE A 341 13.91 9.81 -12.17
C ILE A 341 14.08 8.30 -12.32
N ALA A 342 14.43 7.61 -11.23
CA ALA A 342 14.62 6.15 -11.24
C ALA A 342 13.33 5.40 -11.63
N ALA A 343 12.17 5.87 -11.17
CA ALA A 343 10.86 5.33 -11.53
C ALA A 343 10.54 5.52 -13.02
N VAL A 344 10.90 6.68 -13.61
CA VAL A 344 10.76 6.91 -15.05
C VAL A 344 11.65 5.93 -15.82
N LEU A 345 12.91 5.77 -15.44
CA LEU A 345 13.83 4.83 -16.09
C LEU A 345 13.30 3.39 -15.99
N LEU A 346 12.87 2.97 -14.81
CA LEU A 346 12.28 1.65 -14.59
C LEU A 346 11.02 1.45 -15.46
N SER A 347 10.17 2.47 -15.55
CA SER A 347 8.94 2.40 -16.33
C SER A 347 9.21 2.33 -17.84
N LEU A 348 10.22 3.04 -18.34
CA LEU A 348 10.58 3.05 -19.77
C LEU A 348 11.34 1.79 -20.19
N LEU A 349 12.24 1.28 -19.34
CA LEU A 349 13.09 0.13 -19.65
C LEU A 349 12.37 -1.21 -19.42
N VAL A 350 11.41 -1.25 -18.50
CA VAL A 350 10.81 -2.51 -18.04
C VAL A 350 9.29 -2.52 -18.20
N ASP A 351 8.56 -1.61 -17.51
CA ASP A 351 7.08 -1.66 -17.51
C ASP A 351 6.48 -1.49 -18.90
N SER A 352 6.88 -0.43 -19.61
CA SER A 352 6.27 -0.04 -20.88
C SER A 352 6.49 -1.09 -21.97
N PRO A 353 7.70 -1.66 -22.15
CA PRO A 353 7.92 -2.77 -23.07
C PRO A 353 7.09 -4.01 -22.73
N VAL A 354 7.02 -4.40 -21.45
CA VAL A 354 6.25 -5.58 -21.02
C VAL A 354 4.76 -5.39 -21.29
N ILE A 355 4.20 -4.24 -20.94
CA ILE A 355 2.78 -3.94 -21.20
C ILE A 355 2.51 -3.93 -22.71
N GLY A 356 3.45 -3.44 -23.51
CA GLY A 356 3.38 -3.50 -24.98
C GLY A 356 3.34 -4.95 -25.49
N LEU A 357 4.24 -5.80 -25.00
CA LEU A 357 4.31 -7.22 -25.35
C LEU A 357 3.04 -7.97 -24.95
N GLU A 358 2.54 -7.74 -23.73
CA GLU A 358 1.30 -8.31 -23.24
C GLU A 358 0.12 -7.98 -24.19
N ARG A 359 -0.03 -6.71 -24.57
CA ARG A 359 -1.08 -6.28 -25.51
C ARG A 359 -0.96 -6.96 -26.87
N LEU A 360 0.26 -7.12 -27.40
CA LEU A 360 0.50 -7.80 -28.67
C LEU A 360 0.12 -9.29 -28.60
N LEU A 361 0.50 -9.98 -27.53
CA LEU A 361 0.19 -11.40 -27.33
C LEU A 361 -1.32 -11.65 -27.18
N LEU A 362 -2.03 -10.77 -26.47
CA LEU A 362 -3.48 -10.85 -26.28
C LEU A 362 -4.25 -10.50 -27.56
N THR A 363 -3.76 -9.52 -28.33
CA THR A 363 -4.36 -9.16 -29.63
C THR A 363 -4.22 -10.31 -30.63
N ARG A 364 -3.08 -11.01 -30.62
CA ARG A 364 -2.82 -12.15 -31.50
C ARG A 364 -3.66 -13.37 -31.16
N THR A 365 -3.91 -13.64 -29.88
CA THR A 365 -4.77 -14.75 -29.43
C THR A 365 -6.27 -14.46 -29.59
N GLY A 366 -6.69 -13.19 -29.54
CA GLY A 366 -8.07 -12.79 -29.88
C GLY A 366 -8.35 -12.67 -31.39
N GLY A 367 -7.30 -12.65 -32.22
CA GLY A 367 -7.38 -12.42 -33.67
C GLY A 367 -7.86 -13.60 -34.51
N GLU A 368 -7.83 -14.82 -33.98
CA GLU A 368 -8.37 -16.00 -34.69
C GLU A 368 -9.88 -16.21 -34.45
N HIS A 369 -10.52 -15.41 -33.58
CA HIS A 369 -11.94 -15.57 -33.26
C HIS A 369 -12.84 -14.37 -33.54
N LYS A 370 -12.32 -13.29 -34.13
CA LYS A 370 -13.13 -12.13 -34.55
C LYS A 370 -12.62 -11.47 -35.83
N SER A 371 -12.75 -12.16 -36.97
CA SER A 371 -12.93 -11.45 -38.25
C SER A 371 -14.41 -11.07 -38.37
N GLY A 372 -14.75 -9.88 -37.87
CA GLY A 372 -16.14 -9.41 -37.86
C GLY A 372 -16.32 -8.10 -37.11
N THR A 373 -15.94 -7.01 -37.77
CA THR A 373 -16.63 -5.70 -37.71
C THR A 373 -16.63 -4.92 -36.37
N GLN A 374 -15.82 -3.86 -36.28
CA GLN A 374 -16.26 -2.44 -36.19
C GLN A 374 -15.14 -1.54 -35.63
N LYS A 375 -14.90 -0.43 -36.33
CA LYS A 375 -13.96 0.65 -35.99
C LYS A 375 -14.36 1.37 -34.69
N PRO A 376 -13.42 1.83 -33.84
CA PRO A 376 -13.75 2.67 -32.71
C PRO A 376 -14.00 4.12 -33.17
N SER A 377 -15.20 4.62 -32.90
CA SER A 377 -15.51 6.04 -32.92
C SER A 377 -14.79 6.74 -31.77
N GLN A 378 -14.04 7.78 -32.11
CA GLN A 378 -13.58 8.80 -31.18
C GLN A 378 -14.79 9.52 -30.57
N ASN A 379 -14.73 9.79 -29.26
CA ASN A 379 -15.33 10.94 -28.55
C ASN A 379 -14.84 10.82 -27.09
N LYS A 380 -13.84 11.60 -26.61
CA LYS A 380 -13.94 12.98 -26.09
C LYS A 380 -15.23 13.21 -25.30
N ILE A 381 -15.16 13.12 -23.97
CA ILE A 381 -15.12 14.22 -22.99
C ILE A 381 -14.63 13.64 -21.66
#